data_AF-A0A1S2QKQ8-F1
#
_entry.id   AF-A0A1S2QKQ8-F1
#
_cell.length_a   1.000
_cell.length_b   1.000
_cell.length_c   1.000
_cell.angle_alpha   90.00
_cell.angle_beta   90.00
_cell.angle_gamma   90.00
#
_symmetry.space_group_name_H-M   'P 1'
#
loop_
_entity.id
_entity.type
_entity.pdbx_description
1 polymer ?
#
loop_
_entity_poly.entity_id
_entity_poly.type
_entity_poly.pdbx_seq_one_letter_code
_entity_poly.pdbx_strand_id
1 'polypeptide(L)'
;MRALASLPRPAEELAGVAAHPLRQGFVTIVLNPKASLTFLSLLPQFVPARQHALPRTLLLALIVFTPALLWFQAVAVLVDRLGRWLRRPRAARGLQAATGVALTVLGAALLLEPLLA
;
A
#
# COMPACT_ATOMS: atom_id res chain seq x y z
N MET A 1 -15.01 -9.86 38.97
CA MET A 1 -13.94 -9.62 37.97
C MET A 1 -13.35 -10.91 37.35
N ARG A 2 -13.97 -12.10 37.45
CA ARG A 2 -13.47 -13.35 36.84
C ARG A 2 -14.09 -13.71 35.48
N ALA A 3 -15.10 -12.97 35.02
CA ALA A 3 -15.86 -13.26 33.79
C ALA A 3 -15.29 -12.64 32.50
N LEU A 4 -14.32 -11.72 32.59
CA LEU A 4 -13.67 -11.10 31.42
C LEU A 4 -12.43 -11.89 30.93
N ALA A 5 -12.03 -12.94 31.64
CA ALA A 5 -10.86 -13.77 31.30
C ALA A 5 -11.21 -14.93 30.35
N SER A 6 -12.50 -15.21 30.11
CA SER A 6 -12.98 -16.30 29.26
C SER A 6 -13.53 -15.82 27.92
N LEU A 7 -13.51 -14.52 27.65
CA LEU A 7 -13.85 -14.02 26.33
C LEU A 7 -12.69 -14.41 25.39
N PRO A 8 -12.98 -15.07 24.25
CA PRO A 8 -11.95 -15.34 23.26
C PRO A 8 -11.24 -14.02 22.96
N ARG A 9 -9.90 -14.04 22.98
CA ARG A 9 -9.15 -12.83 22.64
C ARG A 9 -9.57 -12.43 21.22
N PRO A 10 -9.72 -11.14 20.89
CA PRO A 10 -10.11 -10.73 19.53
C PRO A 10 -9.24 -11.37 18.43
N ALA A 11 -7.97 -11.70 18.76
CA ALA A 11 -7.05 -12.42 17.90
C ALA A 11 -7.39 -13.90 17.66
N GLU A 12 -8.02 -14.61 18.60
CA GLU A 12 -8.42 -16.03 18.47
C GLU A 12 -9.70 -16.18 17.63
N GLU A 13 -10.63 -15.23 17.73
CA GLU A 13 -11.89 -15.23 16.95
C GLU A 13 -11.63 -14.89 15.46
N LEU A 14 -10.67 -14.01 15.18
CA LEU A 14 -10.23 -13.67 13.82
C LEU A 14 -9.36 -14.76 13.17
N ALA A 15 -8.72 -15.62 13.97
CA ALA A 15 -7.87 -16.69 13.45
C ALA A 15 -8.68 -17.84 12.83
N GLY A 16 -9.92 -18.06 13.27
CA GLY A 16 -10.80 -19.13 12.77
C GLY A 16 -11.36 -18.89 11.35
N VAL A 17 -11.28 -17.65 10.83
CA VAL A 17 -11.78 -17.24 9.51
C VAL A 17 -10.71 -16.45 8.74
N ALA A 18 -9.42 -16.71 9.01
CA ALA A 18 -8.35 -16.03 8.29
C ALA A 18 -8.25 -16.59 6.86
N ALA A 19 -8.77 -15.86 5.88
CA ALA A 19 -8.55 -16.16 4.46
C ALA A 19 -7.05 -16.27 4.18
N HIS A 20 -6.66 -17.16 3.26
CA HIS A 20 -5.27 -17.30 2.84
C HIS A 20 -4.69 -15.91 2.49
N PRO A 21 -3.49 -15.52 2.98
CA PRO A 21 -2.96 -14.16 2.83
C PRO A 21 -2.93 -13.65 1.38
N LEU A 22 -2.67 -14.55 0.41
CA LEU A 22 -2.78 -14.22 -1.02
C LEU A 22 -4.20 -13.86 -1.45
N ARG A 23 -5.22 -14.58 -0.96
CA ARG A 23 -6.61 -14.29 -1.27
C ARG A 23 -7.04 -12.96 -0.66
N GLN A 24 -6.64 -12.68 0.58
CA GLN A 24 -6.90 -11.39 1.21
C GLN A 24 -6.24 -10.25 0.43
N GLY A 25 -4.94 -10.37 0.12
CA GLY A 25 -4.23 -9.35 -0.66
C GLY A 25 -4.81 -9.14 -2.06
N PHE A 26 -5.15 -10.23 -2.76
CA PHE A 26 -5.78 -10.17 -4.08
C PHE A 26 -7.14 -9.46 -4.02
N VAL A 27 -8.02 -9.87 -3.10
CA VAL A 27 -9.33 -9.25 -2.93
C VAL A 27 -9.20 -7.78 -2.55
N THR A 28 -8.27 -7.42 -1.66
CA THR A 28 -8.02 -6.02 -1.30
C THR A 28 -7.56 -5.17 -2.49
N ILE A 29 -6.68 -5.69 -3.34
CA ILE A 29 -6.22 -4.98 -4.54
C ILE A 29 -7.33 -4.85 -5.57
N VAL A 30 -8.05 -5.93 -5.86
CA VAL A 30 -9.12 -5.93 -6.89
C VAL A 30 -10.29 -5.05 -6.49
N LEU A 31 -10.65 -5.07 -5.20
CA LEU A 31 -11.72 -4.23 -4.67
C LEU A 31 -11.28 -2.81 -4.32
N ASN A 32 -10.04 -2.41 -4.61
CA ASN A 32 -9.59 -1.05 -4.38
C ASN A 32 -10.04 -0.14 -5.54
N PRO A 33 -11.10 0.69 -5.37
CA PRO A 33 -11.63 1.48 -6.49
C PRO A 33 -10.63 2.51 -6.99
N LYS A 34 -9.72 2.99 -6.14
CA LYS A 34 -8.70 3.97 -6.52
C LYS A 34 -7.74 3.41 -7.56
N ALA A 35 -7.24 2.19 -7.37
CA ALA A 35 -6.37 1.54 -8.34
C ALA A 35 -7.09 1.32 -9.67
N SER A 36 -8.29 0.74 -9.63
CA SER A 36 -9.08 0.45 -10.83
C SER A 36 -9.43 1.71 -11.63
N LEU A 37 -9.89 2.78 -10.95
CA LEU A 37 -10.21 4.06 -11.61
C LEU A 37 -8.96 4.73 -12.20
N THR A 38 -7.81 4.64 -11.52
CA THR A 38 -6.54 5.19 -12.00
C THR A 38 -6.12 4.51 -13.31
N PHE A 39 -6.13 3.17 -13.34
CA PHE A 39 -5.76 2.42 -14.55
C PHE A 39 -6.76 2.59 -15.68
N LEU A 40 -8.07 2.57 -15.38
CA LEU A 40 -9.10 2.76 -16.40
C LEU A 40 -9.01 4.16 -17.03
N SER A 41 -8.61 5.18 -16.27
CA SER A 41 -8.47 6.55 -16.77
C SER A 41 -7.17 6.75 -17.54
N LEU A 42 -6.06 6.15 -17.10
CA LEU A 42 -4.73 6.37 -17.67
C LEU A 42 -4.40 5.42 -18.84
N LEU A 43 -4.67 4.12 -18.72
CA LEU A 43 -4.24 3.13 -19.72
C LEU A 43 -4.74 3.43 -21.13
N PRO A 44 -6.02 3.79 -21.35
CA PRO A 44 -6.53 4.05 -22.70
C PRO A 44 -5.78 5.19 -23.41
N GLN A 45 -5.25 6.16 -22.67
CA GLN A 45 -4.52 7.31 -23.23
C GLN A 45 -3.21 6.88 -23.92
N PHE A 46 -2.66 5.72 -23.55
CA PHE A 46 -1.41 5.18 -24.09
C PHE A 46 -1.61 4.09 -25.15
N VAL A 47 -2.87 3.75 -25.47
CA VAL A 47 -3.23 2.73 -26.47
C VAL A 47 -3.74 3.42 -27.74
N PRO A 48 -3.07 3.27 -28.90
CA PRO A 48 -3.52 3.88 -30.15
C PRO A 48 -4.89 3.32 -30.59
N ALA A 49 -5.83 4.21 -30.91
CA ALA A 49 -7.21 3.83 -31.28
C ALA A 49 -7.33 2.97 -32.54
N ARG A 50 -6.31 2.94 -33.41
CA ARG A 50 -6.33 2.25 -34.72
C ARG A 50 -5.45 1.00 -34.79
N GLN A 51 -4.92 0.51 -33.67
CA GLN A 51 -4.05 -0.67 -33.62
C GLN A 51 -4.60 -1.73 -32.66
N HIS A 52 -4.12 -2.97 -32.75
CA HIS A 52 -4.47 -4.01 -31.79
C HIS A 52 -4.08 -3.58 -30.37
N ALA A 53 -5.08 -3.43 -29.49
CA ALA A 53 -4.87 -2.93 -28.13
C ALA A 53 -4.10 -3.90 -27.23
N LEU A 54 -4.28 -5.21 -27.42
CA LEU A 54 -3.78 -6.24 -26.50
C LEU A 54 -2.26 -6.17 -26.25
N PRO A 55 -1.38 -6.13 -27.27
CA PRO A 55 0.07 -6.12 -27.02
C PRO A 55 0.54 -4.85 -26.28
N ARG A 56 -0.06 -3.70 -26.61
CA ARG A 56 0.26 -2.42 -25.96
C ARG A 56 -0.19 -2.41 -24.50
N THR A 57 -1.41 -2.87 -24.23
CA THR A 57 -1.94 -2.97 -22.87
C THR A 57 -1.13 -3.95 -22.02
N LEU A 58 -0.72 -5.09 -22.57
CA LEU A 58 0.14 -6.05 -21.86
C LEU A 58 1.52 -5.47 -21.53
N LEU A 59 2.12 -4.74 -22.48
CA LEU A 59 3.39 -4.05 -22.24
C LEU A 59 3.26 -2.99 -21.12
N LEU A 60 2.22 -2.15 -21.17
CA LEU A 60 1.96 -1.15 -20.14
C LEU A 60 1.69 -1.79 -18.77
N ALA A 61 0.94 -2.88 -18.74
CA ALA A 61 0.73 -3.65 -17.52
C ALA A 61 2.07 -4.15 -16.98
N LEU A 62 2.93 -4.74 -17.79
CA LEU A 62 4.24 -5.23 -17.35
C LEU A 62 5.12 -4.10 -16.79
N ILE A 63 5.16 -2.95 -17.47
CA ILE A 63 5.91 -1.77 -17.01
C ILE A 63 5.45 -1.31 -15.63
N VAL A 64 4.16 -1.44 -15.31
CA VAL A 64 3.64 -1.04 -13.99
C VAL A 64 3.82 -2.15 -12.95
N PHE A 65 3.53 -3.39 -13.31
CA PHE A 65 3.58 -4.52 -12.38
C PHE A 65 5.00 -4.89 -11.98
N THR A 66 6.00 -4.81 -12.88
CA THR A 66 7.38 -5.21 -12.57
C THR A 66 7.99 -4.36 -11.46
N PRO A 67 8.01 -3.01 -11.52
CA PRO A 67 8.49 -2.19 -10.42
C PRO A 67 7.68 -2.38 -9.13
N ALA A 68 6.35 -2.53 -9.23
CA ALA A 68 5.51 -2.76 -8.07
C ALA A 68 5.87 -4.07 -7.35
N LEU A 69 6.04 -5.16 -8.09
CA LEU A 69 6.46 -6.45 -7.55
C LEU A 69 7.84 -6.35 -6.89
N LEU A 70 8.82 -5.78 -7.59
CA LEU A 70 10.17 -5.61 -7.05
C LEU A 70 10.16 -4.75 -5.78
N TRP A 71 9.42 -3.65 -5.80
CA TRP A 71 9.30 -2.74 -4.68
C TRP A 71 8.65 -3.39 -3.46
N PHE A 72 7.51 -4.07 -3.62
CA PHE A 72 6.83 -4.71 -2.50
C PHE A 72 7.66 -5.83 -1.89
N GLN A 73 8.37 -6.62 -2.69
CA GLN A 73 9.29 -7.64 -2.16
C GLN A 73 10.47 -6.99 -1.43
N ALA A 74 11.06 -5.93 -1.99
CA ALA A 74 12.15 -5.20 -1.34
C ALA A 74 11.71 -4.62 0.02
N VAL A 75 10.52 -4.01 0.08
CA VAL A 75 9.94 -3.48 1.33
C VAL A 75 9.66 -4.61 2.32
N ALA A 76 9.11 -5.75 1.88
CA ALA A 76 8.85 -6.89 2.75
C ALA A 76 10.13 -7.41 3.42
N VAL A 77 11.20 -7.59 2.63
CA VAL A 77 12.52 -8.01 3.14
C VAL A 77 13.12 -6.94 4.06
N LEU A 78 12.99 -5.66 3.70
CA LEU A 78 13.50 -4.56 4.51
C LEU A 78 12.81 -4.49 5.89
N VAL A 79 11.48 -4.61 5.91
CA VAL A 79 10.68 -4.59 7.13
C VAL A 79 10.96 -5.82 7.99
N ASP A 80 11.13 -7.00 7.39
CA ASP A 80 11.52 -8.20 8.13
C ASP A 80 12.88 -8.02 8.84
N ARG A 81 13.88 -7.48 8.11
CA ARG A 81 15.22 -7.21 8.65
C ARG A 81 15.22 -6.11 9.72
N LEU A 82 14.55 -4.99 9.46
CA LEU A 82 14.50 -3.84 10.38
C LEU A 82 13.49 -4.02 11.51
N GLY A 83 12.58 -5.00 11.41
CA GLY A 83 11.46 -5.19 12.32
C GLY A 83 11.90 -5.37 13.77
N ARG A 84 13.03 -6.05 14.02
CA ARG A 84 13.59 -6.19 15.38
C ARG A 84 14.01 -4.85 16.00
N TRP A 85 14.57 -3.94 15.20
CA TRP A 85 14.94 -2.59 15.66
C TRP A 85 13.70 -1.71 15.83
N LEU A 86 12.76 -1.76 14.88
CA LEU A 86 11.50 -1.01 14.92
C LEU A 86 10.60 -1.40 16.09
N ARG A 87 10.70 -2.62 16.62
CA ARG A 87 10.02 -3.03 17.86
C ARG A 87 10.47 -2.23 19.08
N ARG A 88 11.61 -1.54 19.04
CA ARG A 88 12.03 -0.65 20.12
C ARG A 88 11.16 0.62 20.12
N PRO A 89 10.51 0.99 21.24
CA PRO A 89 9.58 2.13 21.28
C PRO A 89 10.20 3.45 20.81
N ARG A 90 11.49 3.67 21.10
CA ARG A 90 12.21 4.88 20.66
C ARG A 90 12.41 4.93 19.14
N ALA A 91 12.72 3.80 18.51
CA ALA A 91 12.92 3.72 17.06
C ALA A 91 11.60 3.93 16.31
N ALA A 92 10.53 3.26 16.75
CA ALA A 92 9.19 3.47 16.19
C ALA A 92 8.74 4.93 16.30
N ARG A 93 8.89 5.55 17.48
CA ARG A 93 8.55 6.97 17.69
C ARG A 93 9.37 7.90 16.83
N GLY A 94 10.68 7.64 16.70
CA GLY A 94 11.55 8.43 15.82
C GLY A 94 11.10 8.38 14.37
N LEU A 95 10.79 7.18 13.85
CA LEU A 95 10.27 7.01 12.49
C LEU A 95 8.91 7.69 12.31
N GLN A 96 8.00 7.53 13.26
CA GLN A 96 6.68 8.18 13.22
C GLN A 96 6.79 9.71 13.23
N ALA A 97 7.66 10.26 14.08
CA ALA A 97 7.89 11.70 14.13
C ALA A 97 8.53 12.21 12.83
N ALA A 98 9.52 11.51 12.29
CA ALA A 98 10.17 11.90 11.04
C ALA A 98 9.18 11.90 9.86
N THR A 99 8.39 10.82 9.71
CA THR A 99 7.36 10.74 8.68
C THR A 99 6.27 11.79 8.88
N GLY A 100 5.85 12.02 10.12
CA GLY A 100 4.88 13.07 10.45
C GLY A 100 5.37 14.46 10.04
N VAL A 101 6.59 14.82 10.44
CA VAL A 101 7.22 16.09 10.07
C VAL A 101 7.36 16.23 8.57
N ALA A 102 7.84 15.20 7.87
CA ALA A 102 7.98 15.22 6.41
C ALA A 102 6.63 15.47 5.70
N LEU A 103 5.57 14.79 6.15
CA LEU A 103 4.22 14.97 5.59
C LEU A 103 3.63 16.34 5.94
N THR A 104 3.85 16.86 7.15
CA THR A 104 3.43 18.21 7.54
C THR A 104 4.13 19.27 6.70
N VAL A 105 5.44 19.13 6.49
CA VAL A 105 6.22 20.05 5.64
C VAL A 105 5.74 19.98 4.19
N LEU A 106 5.55 18.78 3.65
CA LEU A 106 5.01 18.61 2.29
C LEU A 106 3.62 19.25 2.15
N GLY A 107 2.73 19.00 3.12
CA GLY A 107 1.39 19.59 3.11
C GLY A 107 1.40 21.11 3.22
N ALA A 108 2.25 21.67 4.09
CA ALA A 108 2.43 23.12 4.21
C ALA A 108 3.02 23.72 2.93
N ALA A 109 4.00 23.05 2.31
CA ALA A 109 4.58 23.49 1.05
C ALA A 109 3.52 23.53 -0.07
N LEU A 110 2.69 22.48 -0.19
CA LEU A 110 1.59 22.44 -1.16
C LEU A 110 0.52 23.49 -0.89
N LEU A 111 0.24 23.84 0.38
CA LEU A 111 -0.73 24.88 0.74
C LEU A 111 -0.21 26.29 0.41
N LEU A 112 1.10 26.50 0.53
CA LEU A 112 1.73 27.80 0.33
C LEU A 112 2.15 28.05 -1.12
N GLU A 113 2.29 27.01 -1.95
CA GLU A 113 2.65 27.14 -3.37
C GLU A 113 1.75 28.12 -4.15
N PRO A 114 0.41 28.11 -4.01
CA PRO A 114 -0.47 29.06 -4.70
C PRO A 114 -0.36 30.51 -4.21
N LEU A 115 0.22 30.74 -3.02
CA LEU A 115 0.42 32.06 -2.44
C LEU A 115 1.78 32.67 -2.83
N LEU A 116 2.71 31.84 -3.30
CA LEU A 116 4.07 32.21 -3.69
C LEU A 116 4.27 32.26 -5.22
N ALA A 117 3.33 31.71 -5.98
CA ALA A 117 3.24 31.77 -7.45
C ALA A 117 2.46 33.01 -7.92
#